data_AF-A0A3D9H2B3-F1
#
_entry.id   AF-A0A3D9H2B3-F1
#
_cell.length_a   1.000
_cell.length_b   1.000
_cell.length_c   1.000
_cell.angle_alpha   90.00
_cell.angle_beta   90.00
_cell.angle_gamma   90.00
#
_symmetry.space_group_name_H-M   'P 1'
#
loop_
_entity.id
_entity.type
_entity.pdbx_description
1 polymer ?
#
loop_
_entity_poly.entity_id
_entity_poly.type
_entity_poly.pdbx_seq_one_letter_code
_entity_poly.pdbx_strand_id
1 'polypeptide(L)'
;MRNVVQYEGIKLWVDQDVIHCKLRPDFFKNYEKDKTEEALFNAISILYDREYRPLLLDLKQINSTDAIEIFMLISNSVPINTLVLSRAFLVRSTCLKFLLALNNITGNRVVPNRIYTDFDLALLYCKNKYKNFNTVSQRSFT
;
A
#
# COMPACT_ATOMS: atom_id res chain seq x y z
N MET A 1 10.45 7.72 -17.23
CA MET A 1 9.23 7.29 -16.50
C MET A 1 8.94 8.27 -15.38
N ARG A 2 7.67 8.62 -15.15
CA ARG A 2 7.29 9.38 -13.95
C ARG A 2 7.39 8.43 -12.76
N ASN A 3 8.52 8.43 -12.09
CA ASN A 3 8.75 7.59 -10.91
C ASN A 3 8.03 8.14 -9.67
N VAL A 4 7.35 9.28 -9.78
CA VAL A 4 6.65 9.95 -8.68
C VAL A 4 5.29 10.45 -9.19
N VAL A 5 4.24 10.16 -8.42
CA VAL A 5 2.89 10.71 -8.57
C VAL A 5 2.54 11.43 -7.27
N GLN A 6 2.08 12.67 -7.36
CA GLN A 6 1.68 13.44 -6.19
C GLN A 6 0.32 14.09 -6.46
N TYR A 7 -0.61 13.91 -5.53
CA TYR A 7 -1.98 14.39 -5.67
C TYR A 7 -2.59 14.62 -4.28
N GLU A 8 -3.13 15.81 -4.03
CA GLU A 8 -3.92 16.18 -2.84
C GLU A 8 -3.37 15.71 -1.48
N GLY A 9 -2.05 15.66 -1.32
CA GLY A 9 -1.42 15.23 -0.06
C GLY A 9 -0.97 13.77 -0.03
N ILE A 10 -1.28 12.99 -1.07
CA ILE A 10 -0.75 11.66 -1.32
C ILE A 10 0.50 11.79 -2.20
N LYS A 11 1.59 11.12 -1.81
CA LYS A 11 2.80 10.99 -2.62
C LYS A 11 3.09 9.50 -2.83
N LEU A 12 3.13 9.07 -4.08
CA LEU A 12 3.56 7.75 -4.48
C LEU A 12 4.83 7.84 -5.31
N TRP A 13 5.74 6.90 -5.15
CA TRP A 13 6.92 6.78 -6.00
C TRP A 13 7.42 5.35 -6.07
N VAL A 14 8.16 5.02 -7.11
CA VAL A 14 8.85 3.73 -7.22
C VAL A 14 10.29 3.90 -6.75
N ASP A 15 10.69 3.08 -5.80
CA ASP A 15 12.08 2.94 -5.37
C ASP A 15 12.36 1.50 -4.96
N GLN A 16 13.50 0.97 -5.40
CA GLN A 16 13.93 -0.42 -5.15
C GLN A 16 12.85 -1.46 -5.49
N ASP A 17 12.18 -1.26 -6.62
CA ASP A 17 11.09 -2.08 -7.15
C ASP A 17 9.82 -2.17 -6.29
N VAL A 18 9.69 -1.25 -5.33
CA VAL A 18 8.52 -1.12 -4.46
C VAL A 18 7.83 0.21 -4.77
N ILE A 19 6.50 0.18 -4.84
CA ILE A 19 5.70 1.41 -4.83
C ILE A 19 5.63 1.87 -3.38
N HIS A 20 6.23 3.00 -3.08
CA HIS A 20 6.11 3.67 -1.78
C HIS A 20 4.94 4.63 -1.85
N CYS A 21 4.15 4.69 -0.78
CA CYS A 21 3.07 5.64 -0.61
C CYS A 21 3.21 6.33 0.75
N LYS A 22 3.09 7.65 0.75
CA LYS A 22 3.10 8.47 1.95
C LYS A 22 1.96 9.49 1.89
N LEU A 23 1.28 9.64 3.01
CA LEU A 23 0.27 10.67 3.21
C LEU A 23 0.87 11.84 4.00
N ARG A 24 0.63 13.07 3.54
CA ARG A 24 0.96 14.25 4.30
C ARG A 24 -0.04 14.40 5.47
N PRO A 25 0.36 14.96 6.62
CA PRO A 25 -0.55 15.13 7.76
C PRO A 25 -1.78 16.01 7.45
N ASP A 26 -1.67 16.95 6.51
CA ASP A 26 -2.77 17.83 6.08
C ASP A 26 -3.77 17.16 5.13
N PHE A 27 -3.47 15.95 4.64
CA PHE A 27 -4.32 15.16 3.75
C PHE A 27 -5.75 15.03 4.28
N PHE A 28 -5.90 14.77 5.60
CA PHE A 28 -7.21 14.51 6.20
C PHE A 28 -8.12 15.73 6.35
N LYS A 29 -7.63 16.95 6.10
CA LYS A 29 -8.45 18.17 6.19
C LYS A 29 -9.55 18.22 5.12
N ASN A 30 -9.28 17.67 3.95
CA ASN A 30 -10.18 17.63 2.81
C ASN A 30 -10.46 16.18 2.38
N TYR A 31 -10.32 15.23 3.30
CA TYR A 31 -10.46 13.82 2.97
C TYR A 31 -11.90 13.49 2.58
N GLU A 32 -12.03 12.96 1.37
CA GLU A 32 -13.26 12.41 0.84
C GLU A 32 -12.95 10.99 0.37
N LYS A 33 -13.66 10.02 0.94
CA LYS A 33 -13.36 8.59 0.78
C LYS A 33 -13.30 8.17 -0.69
N ASP A 34 -14.32 8.52 -1.47
CA ASP A 34 -14.47 8.06 -2.85
C ASP A 34 -13.42 8.68 -3.77
N LYS A 35 -13.18 10.00 -3.63
CA LYS A 35 -12.09 10.68 -4.35
C LYS A 35 -10.71 10.14 -3.99
N THR A 36 -10.51 9.81 -2.71
CA THR A 36 -9.24 9.23 -2.24
C THR A 36 -9.02 7.85 -2.84
N GLU A 37 -10.05 7.01 -2.87
CA GLU A 37 -9.99 5.68 -3.48
C GLU A 37 -9.62 5.78 -4.97
N GLU A 38 -10.32 6.63 -5.70
CA GLU A 38 -10.06 6.87 -7.13
C GLU A 38 -8.64 7.38 -7.37
N ALA A 39 -8.20 8.37 -6.59
CA ALA A 39 -6.86 8.93 -6.69
C ALA A 39 -5.76 7.88 -6.41
N LEU A 40 -5.95 7.05 -5.38
CA LEU A 40 -5.02 5.96 -5.06
C LEU A 40 -4.99 4.91 -6.17
N PHE A 41 -6.15 4.47 -6.66
CA PHE A 41 -6.24 3.50 -7.74
C PHE A 41 -5.52 4.00 -8.99
N ASN A 42 -5.80 5.24 -9.42
CA ASN A 42 -5.19 5.85 -10.60
C ASN A 42 -3.67 5.99 -10.42
N ALA A 43 -3.21 6.48 -9.27
CA ALA A 43 -1.78 6.67 -9.02
C ALA A 43 -1.01 5.35 -8.95
N ILE A 44 -1.58 4.32 -8.31
CA ILE A 44 -0.97 2.99 -8.28
C ILE A 44 -0.92 2.41 -9.70
N SER A 45 -2.01 2.52 -10.46
CA SER A 45 -2.10 1.99 -11.84
C SER A 45 -1.07 2.64 -12.78
N ILE A 46 -0.81 3.94 -12.64
CA ILE A 46 0.25 4.64 -13.41
C ILE A 46 1.64 4.10 -13.08
N LEU A 47 1.90 3.74 -11.82
CA LEU A 47 3.19 3.21 -11.37
C LEU A 47 3.32 1.69 -11.57
N TYR A 48 2.20 1.01 -11.80
CA TYR A 48 2.10 -0.40 -12.12
C TYR A 48 2.30 -0.61 -13.64
N ASP A 49 3.48 -0.24 -14.15
CA ASP A 49 3.79 -0.41 -15.58
C ASP A 49 4.33 -1.81 -15.87
N ARG A 50 3.42 -2.70 -16.33
CA ARG A 50 3.66 -4.07 -16.88
C ARG A 50 4.37 -5.08 -15.99
N GLU A 51 4.97 -4.65 -14.89
CA GLU A 51 5.61 -5.51 -13.89
C GLU A 51 4.88 -5.41 -12.57
N TYR A 52 4.79 -6.55 -11.89
CA TYR A 52 4.26 -6.60 -10.54
C TYR A 52 5.14 -5.77 -9.61
N ARG A 53 4.55 -4.79 -8.91
CA ARG A 53 5.23 -4.04 -7.83
C ARG A 53 4.39 -4.05 -6.56
N PRO A 54 4.96 -4.50 -5.41
CA PRO A 54 4.28 -4.42 -4.11
C PRO A 54 4.18 -2.97 -3.63
N LEU A 55 3.20 -2.71 -2.78
CA LEU A 55 2.92 -1.39 -2.22
C LEU A 55 3.31 -1.33 -0.75
N LEU A 56 4.18 -0.37 -0.39
CA LEU A 56 4.56 -0.02 0.97
C LEU A 56 3.93 1.32 1.34
N LEU A 57 3.01 1.31 2.30
CA LEU A 57 2.32 2.51 2.79
C LEU A 57 2.88 2.96 4.14
N ASP A 58 3.47 4.16 4.19
CA ASP A 58 3.94 4.77 5.42
C ASP A 58 2.84 5.62 6.07
N LEU A 59 2.30 5.10 7.17
CA LEU A 59 1.30 5.73 8.01
C LEU A 59 1.89 6.25 9.33
N LYS A 60 3.22 6.31 9.48
CA LYS A 60 3.84 6.74 10.76
C LYS A 60 3.58 8.20 11.10
N GLN A 61 3.36 9.03 10.08
CA GLN A 61 3.22 10.49 10.24
C GLN A 61 1.78 10.96 10.45
N ILE A 62 0.81 10.05 10.41
CA ILE A 62 -0.61 10.37 10.59
C ILE A 62 -1.10 9.83 11.94
N ASN A 63 -2.23 10.34 12.43
CA ASN A 63 -2.77 9.90 13.71
C ASN A 63 -3.35 8.47 13.60
N SER A 64 -3.66 7.83 14.73
CA SER A 64 -4.11 6.43 14.73
C SER A 64 -5.48 6.24 14.04
N THR A 65 -6.41 7.19 14.20
CA THR A 65 -7.75 7.15 13.62
C THR A 65 -7.67 7.21 12.09
N ASP A 66 -6.94 8.21 11.59
CA ASP A 66 -6.61 8.42 10.19
C ASP A 66 -5.94 7.18 9.56
N ALA A 67 -4.99 6.57 10.30
CA ALA A 67 -4.31 5.36 9.84
C ALA A 67 -5.26 4.15 9.74
N ILE A 68 -6.20 4.01 10.68
CA ILE A 68 -7.23 2.96 10.63
C ILE A 68 -8.14 3.18 9.43
N GLU A 69 -8.56 4.42 9.21
CA GLU A 69 -9.45 4.77 8.09
C GLU A 69 -8.81 4.45 6.73
N ILE A 70 -7.58 4.90 6.50
CA ILE A 70 -6.85 4.59 5.26
C ILE A 70 -6.56 3.11 5.12
N PHE A 71 -6.18 2.45 6.22
CA PHE A 71 -6.00 1.01 6.21
C PHE A 71 -7.30 0.34 5.73
N MET A 72 -8.46 0.70 6.29
CA MET A 72 -9.75 0.12 5.93
C MET A 72 -10.17 0.44 4.49
N LEU A 73 -9.95 1.67 4.02
CA LEU A 73 -10.21 2.09 2.65
C LEU A 73 -9.46 1.20 1.67
N ILE A 74 -8.13 1.16 1.76
CA ILE A 74 -7.26 0.46 0.81
C ILE A 74 -7.46 -1.05 0.88
N SER A 75 -7.67 -1.54 2.10
CA SER A 75 -7.93 -2.93 2.38
C SER A 75 -9.19 -3.49 1.74
N ASN A 76 -10.27 -2.71 1.74
CA ASN A 76 -11.60 -3.14 1.33
C ASN A 76 -12.02 -2.58 -0.04
N SER A 77 -11.22 -1.68 -0.61
CA SER A 77 -11.43 -1.11 -1.93
C SER A 77 -11.46 -2.19 -3.02
N VAL A 78 -12.59 -2.34 -3.68
CA VAL A 78 -12.73 -3.26 -4.83
C VAL A 78 -11.80 -2.82 -5.98
N PRO A 79 -11.77 -1.54 -6.41
CA PRO A 79 -10.85 -1.09 -7.44
C PRO A 79 -9.39 -1.40 -7.14
N ILE A 80 -8.90 -1.05 -5.94
CA ILE A 80 -7.49 -1.28 -5.58
C ILE A 80 -7.18 -2.78 -5.47
N ASN A 81 -8.12 -3.59 -4.97
CA ASN A 81 -7.93 -5.04 -4.86
C ASN A 81 -7.85 -5.74 -6.23
N THR A 82 -8.41 -5.16 -7.30
CA THR A 82 -8.29 -5.73 -8.66
C THR A 82 -6.85 -5.72 -9.21
N LEU A 83 -5.98 -4.89 -8.62
CA LEU A 83 -4.57 -4.80 -9.00
C LEU A 83 -3.71 -5.92 -8.38
N VAL A 84 -4.27 -6.78 -7.50
CA VAL A 84 -3.66 -8.00 -6.92
C VAL A 84 -2.26 -7.77 -6.30
N LEU A 85 -1.98 -6.58 -5.79
CA LEU A 85 -0.70 -6.22 -5.16
C LEU A 85 -0.54 -6.74 -3.73
N SER A 86 0.68 -7.17 -3.39
CA SER A 86 1.10 -7.37 -2.00
C SER A 86 1.25 -6.00 -1.35
N ARG A 87 0.73 -5.88 -0.13
CA ARG A 87 0.70 -4.62 0.60
C ARG A 87 1.37 -4.76 1.96
N ALA A 88 2.24 -3.81 2.27
CA ALA A 88 2.81 -3.61 3.59
C ALA A 88 2.40 -2.23 4.13
N PHE A 89 1.92 -2.19 5.36
CA PHE A 89 1.57 -0.97 6.07
C PHE A 89 2.60 -0.75 7.17
N LEU A 90 3.26 0.40 7.15
CA LEU A 90 4.20 0.82 8.17
C LEU A 90 3.50 1.78 9.14
N VAL A 91 3.45 1.42 10.41
CA VAL A 91 2.73 2.17 11.46
C VAL A 91 3.65 2.58 12.59
N ARG A 92 3.26 3.63 13.32
CA ARG A 92 4.10 4.24 14.38
C ARG A 92 4.24 3.40 15.65
N SER A 93 3.32 2.46 15.92
CA SER A 93 3.32 1.73 17.19
C SER A 93 2.81 0.30 17.07
N THR A 94 3.29 -0.55 17.98
CA THR A 94 2.87 -1.95 18.09
C THR A 94 1.38 -2.08 18.43
N CYS A 95 0.85 -1.17 19.25
CA CYS A 95 -0.58 -1.14 19.57
C CYS A 95 -1.43 -0.94 18.29
N LEU A 96 -1.09 0.05 17.46
CA LEU A 96 -1.78 0.28 16.19
C LEU A 96 -1.62 -0.93 15.25
N LYS A 97 -0.44 -1.55 15.20
CA LYS A 97 -0.23 -2.79 14.44
C LYS A 97 -1.20 -3.89 14.85
N PHE A 98 -1.41 -4.13 16.15
CA PHE A 98 -2.38 -5.12 16.62
C PHE A 98 -3.81 -4.74 16.26
N LEU A 99 -4.22 -3.48 16.44
CA LEU A 99 -5.55 -3.01 16.06
C LEU A 99 -5.85 -3.23 14.57
N LEU A 100 -4.91 -2.89 13.69
CA LEU A 100 -5.08 -3.11 12.26
C LEU A 100 -5.08 -4.61 11.90
N ALA A 101 -4.28 -5.42 12.61
CA ALA A 101 -4.26 -6.86 12.38
C ALA A 101 -5.60 -7.54 12.70
N LEU A 102 -6.29 -7.10 13.75
CA LEU A 102 -7.65 -7.57 14.07
C LEU A 102 -8.65 -7.26 12.93
N ASN A 103 -8.57 -6.05 12.37
CA ASN A 103 -9.39 -5.62 11.22
C ASN A 103 -9.01 -6.33 9.91
N ASN A 104 -7.85 -6.97 9.84
CA ASN A 104 -7.37 -7.69 8.66
C ASN A 104 -7.93 -9.12 8.58
N ILE A 105 -8.34 -9.70 9.72
CA ILE A 105 -8.84 -11.09 9.82
C ILE A 105 -10.27 -11.21 9.28
N THR A 106 -11.06 -10.14 9.34
CA THR A 106 -12.49 -10.16 8.98
C THR A 106 -12.77 -10.03 7.49
N GLY A 107 -11.75 -9.84 6.65
CA GLY A 107 -11.90 -9.71 5.20
C GLY A 107 -11.45 -10.96 4.44
N ASN A 108 -12.32 -11.50 3.57
CA ASN A 108 -11.95 -12.50 2.56
C ASN A 108 -11.03 -11.87 1.49
N ARG A 109 -9.74 -11.73 1.79
CA ARG A 109 -8.77 -11.07 0.90
C ARG A 109 -7.88 -12.09 0.21
N VAL A 110 -7.81 -11.98 -1.12
CA VAL A 110 -6.94 -12.79 -1.97
C VAL A 110 -5.46 -12.57 -1.63
N VAL A 111 -5.07 -11.32 -1.31
CA VAL A 111 -3.70 -10.98 -0.88
C VAL A 111 -3.72 -10.36 0.52
N PRO A 112 -3.13 -11.02 1.53
CA PRO A 112 -3.17 -10.55 2.90
C PRO A 112 -2.28 -9.31 3.08
N ASN A 113 -2.80 -8.32 3.80
CA ASN A 113 -2.01 -7.15 4.19
C ASN A 113 -1.02 -7.54 5.29
N ARG A 114 0.21 -7.03 5.21
CA ARG A 114 1.19 -7.12 6.31
C ARG A 114 1.34 -5.78 6.98
N ILE A 115 1.49 -5.79 8.29
CA ILE A 115 1.60 -4.57 9.10
C ILE A 115 2.90 -4.65 9.91
N TYR A 116 3.70 -3.59 9.82
CA TYR A 116 5.03 -3.49 10.41
C TYR A 116 5.18 -2.17 11.16
N THR A 117 6.05 -2.17 12.17
CA THR A 117 6.51 -0.96 12.86
C THR A 117 7.91 -0.54 12.42
N ASP A 118 8.63 -1.46 11.79
CA ASP A 118 9.99 -1.33 11.30
C ASP A 118 10.01 -1.21 9.78
N PHE A 119 10.72 -0.22 9.26
CA PHE A 119 10.78 0.08 7.84
C PHE A 119 11.55 -1.01 7.07
N ASP A 120 12.68 -1.45 7.60
CA ASP A 120 13.55 -2.42 6.92
C ASP A 120 12.86 -3.77 6.76
N LEU A 121 12.12 -4.22 7.78
CA LEU A 121 11.31 -5.43 7.71
C LEU A 121 10.16 -5.30 6.70
N ALA A 122 9.51 -4.14 6.65
CA ALA A 122 8.43 -3.88 5.69
C ALA A 122 8.95 -3.87 4.24
N LEU A 123 10.08 -3.20 4.02
CA LEU A 123 10.75 -3.13 2.73
C LEU A 123 11.26 -4.51 2.28
N LEU A 124 11.88 -5.27 3.19
CA LEU A 124 12.34 -6.63 2.93
C LEU A 124 11.19 -7.55 2.49
N TYR A 125 10.04 -7.45 3.16
CA TYR A 125 8.83 -8.18 2.77
C TYR A 125 8.41 -7.83 1.33
N CYS A 126 8.33 -6.53 1.00
CA CYS A 126 7.99 -6.07 -0.33
C CYS A 126 8.98 -6.61 -1.38
N LYS A 127 10.30 -6.44 -1.17
CA LYS A 127 11.32 -6.96 -2.08
C LYS A 127 11.20 -8.47 -2.32
N ASN A 128 10.92 -9.25 -1.28
CA ASN A 128 10.71 -10.69 -1.41
C ASN A 128 9.45 -11.00 -2.23
N LYS A 129 8.37 -10.24 -2.07
CA LYS A 129 7.16 -10.38 -2.89
C LYS A 129 7.41 -10.02 -4.35
N TYR A 130 8.09 -8.91 -4.63
CA TYR A 130 8.51 -8.55 -5.99
C TYR A 130 9.27 -9.71 -6.66
N LYS A 131 10.32 -10.21 -6.01
CA LYS A 131 11.12 -11.34 -6.52
C LYS A 131 10.25 -12.57 -6.78
N ASN A 132 9.42 -12.98 -5.83
CA ASN A 132 8.62 -14.19 -5.97
C ASN A 132 7.62 -14.10 -7.13
N PHE A 133 6.90 -12.98 -7.27
CA PHE A 133 5.91 -12.83 -8.33
C PHE A 133 6.54 -12.71 -9.72
N ASN A 134 7.64 -11.96 -9.85
CA ASN A 134 8.29 -11.74 -11.15
C ASN A 134 9.20 -12.92 -11.57
N THR A 135 9.78 -13.67 -10.63
CA THR A 135 10.56 -14.88 -10.96
C THR A 135 9.67 -16.05 -11.38
N VAL A 136 8.48 -16.19 -10.76
CA VAL A 136 7.52 -17.24 -11.13
C VAL A 136 6.94 -16.97 -12.52
N SER A 137 6.62 -15.71 -12.84
CA SER A 137 6.08 -15.36 -14.15
C SER A 137 7.08 -15.52 -15.30
N GLN A 138 8.39 -15.44 -15.05
CA GLN A 138 9.41 -15.74 -16.06
C GLN A 138 9.52 -17.23 -16.42
N ARG A 139 9.15 -18.15 -15.52
CA ARG A 139 9.19 -19.60 -15.78
C ARG A 139 7.98 -20.14 -16.54
N SER A 140 6.92 -19.34 -16.69
CA SER A 140 5.69 -19.74 -17.40
C SER A 140 5.75 -19.50 -18.91
N PHE A 141 6.86 -18.96 -19.43
CA PHE A 141 7.07 -18.66 -20.86
C PHE A 141 8.34 -19.33 -21.45
N THR A 142 8.89 -20.32 -20.77
CA THR A 142 9.98 -21.20 -21.26
C THR A 142 9.53 -22.63 -21.24
#